data_AF-A0A534Z5B0-F1
#
_entry.id   AF-A0A534Z5B0-F1
#
_cell.length_a   1.000
_cell.length_b   1.000
_cell.length_c   1.000
_cell.angle_alpha   90.00
_cell.angle_beta   90.00
_cell.angle_gamma   90.00
#
_symmetry.space_group_name_H-M   'P 1'
#
loop_
_entity.id
_entity.type
_entity.pdbx_description
1 polymer ?
#
loop_
_entity_poly.entity_id
_entity_poly.type
_entity_poly.pdbx_seq_one_letter_code
_entity_poly.pdbx_strand_id
1 'polypeptide(L)' 'MSESSEYAREEVRTVIHDIRNLLAVIINYSELIAEETADAEAVAADIHEVRTAAERAIALTEKLPRPPRSDAEPMVR' A
#
# COMPACT_ATOMS: atom_id res chain seq x y z
N MET A 1 -3.85 -3.41 28.27
CA MET A 1 -3.83 -2.40 27.18
C MET A 1 -5.25 -1.91 26.99
N SER A 2 -5.48 -0.61 26.86
CA SER A 2 -6.83 -0.01 26.79
C SER A 2 -7.49 -0.31 25.43
N GLU A 3 -8.80 -0.57 25.38
CA GLU A 3 -9.57 -0.76 24.13
C GLU A 3 -9.27 0.33 23.08
N SER A 4 -9.12 1.58 23.51
CA SER A 4 -8.78 2.71 22.62
C SER A 4 -7.47 2.52 21.83
N SER A 5 -6.50 1.77 22.36
CA SER A 5 -5.24 1.48 21.65
C SER A 5 -5.40 0.39 20.59
N GLU A 6 -6.40 -0.47 20.71
CA GLU A 6 -6.68 -1.54 19.75
C GLU A 6 -7.49 -1.01 18.57
N TYR A 7 -8.51 -0.19 18.84
CA TYR A 7 -9.26 0.55 17.81
C TYR A 7 -8.34 1.40 16.93
N ALA A 8 -7.43 2.17 17.52
CA ALA A 8 -6.47 2.98 16.76
C ALA A 8 -5.55 2.13 15.85
N ARG A 9 -5.22 0.89 16.26
CA ARG A 9 -4.40 -0.03 15.46
C ARG A 9 -5.18 -0.65 14.30
N GLU A 10 -6.47 -0.92 14.52
CA GLU A 10 -7.36 -1.41 13.47
C GLU A 10 -7.61 -0.33 12.42
N GLU A 11 -7.86 0.91 12.83
CA GLU A 11 -8.00 2.06 11.92
C GLU A 11 -6.75 2.25 11.05
N VAL A 12 -5.55 2.24 11.66
CA VAL A 12 -4.28 2.34 10.92
C VAL A 12 -4.11 1.20 9.93
N ARG A 13 -4.51 -0.03 10.30
CA ARG A 13 -4.46 -1.19 9.40
C ARG A 13 -5.38 -1.01 8.20
N THR A 14 -6.61 -0.55 8.44
CA THR A 14 -7.61 -0.30 7.38
C THR A 14 -7.11 0.78 6.43
N VAL A 15 -6.58 1.89 6.94
CA VAL A 15 -6.02 2.96 6.09
C VAL A 15 -4.84 2.45 5.24
N ILE A 16 -3.92 1.68 5.81
CA ILE A 16 -2.79 1.11 5.05
C ILE A 16 -3.29 0.17 3.95
N HIS A 17 -4.30 -0.64 4.26
CA HIS A 17 -4.93 -1.53 3.29
C HIS A 17 -5.55 -0.75 2.13
N ASP A 18 -6.32 0.30 2.44
CA ASP A 18 -7.00 1.11 1.42
C ASP A 18 -6.02 1.87 0.54
N ILE A 19 -4.92 2.37 1.12
CA ILE A 19 -3.82 2.97 0.36
C ILE A 19 -3.22 1.97 -0.63
N ARG A 20 -2.95 0.73 -0.20
CA ARG A 20 -2.43 -0.31 -1.10
C ARG A 20 -3.40 -0.63 -2.23
N ASN A 21 -4.70 -0.67 -1.94
CA ASN A 21 -5.72 -0.89 -2.94
C ASN A 21 -5.74 0.23 -4.01
N LEU A 22 -5.68 1.49 -3.59
CA LEU A 22 -5.61 2.63 -4.51
C LEU A 22 -4.33 2.62 -5.37
N LEU A 23 -3.19 2.27 -4.77
CA LEU A 23 -1.92 2.15 -5.51
C LEU A 23 -1.98 1.05 -6.57
N ALA A 24 -2.61 -0.09 -6.28
CA ALA A 24 -2.81 -1.15 -7.26
C ALA A 24 -3.70 -0.69 -8.44
N VAL A 25 -4.75 0.09 -8.15
CA VAL A 25 -5.60 0.69 -9.18
C VAL A 25 -4.81 1.66 -10.06
N ILE A 26 -3.97 2.52 -9.46
CA ILE A 26 -3.12 3.46 -10.21
C ILE A 26 -2.18 2.72 -11.16
N ILE A 27 -1.54 1.65 -10.69
CA ILE A 27 -0.64 0.82 -11.52
C ILE A 27 -1.40 0.23 -12.71
N ASN A 28 -2.56 -0.39 -12.46
CA ASN A 28 -3.35 -1.02 -13.52
C ASN A 28 -3.81 -0.01 -14.57
N TYR A 29 -4.34 1.15 -14.17
CA TYR A 29 -4.71 2.19 -15.14
C TYR A 29 -3.50 2.75 -15.89
N SER A 30 -2.34 2.86 -15.24
CA SER A 30 -1.10 3.27 -15.89
C SER A 30 -0.72 2.28 -17.00
N GLU A 31 -0.84 0.97 -16.74
CA GLU A 31 -0.59 -0.08 -17.74
C GLU A 31 -1.58 0.00 -18.91
N LEU A 32 -2.88 0.13 -18.63
CA LEU A 32 -3.91 0.26 -19.66
C LEU A 32 -3.68 1.48 -20.57
N ILE A 33 -3.34 2.64 -19.99
CA ILE A 33 -3.08 3.85 -20.79
C ILE A 33 -1.81 3.67 -21.65
N ALA A 34 -0.77 2.99 -21.14
CA ALA A 34 0.42 2.72 -21.94
C ALA A 34 0.14 1.80 -23.13
N GLU A 35 -0.77 0.83 -22.97
CA GLU A 35 -1.19 -0.07 -24.04
C GLU A 35 -2.04 0.65 -25.11
N GLU A 36 -2.85 1.63 -24.71
CA GLU A 36 -3.77 2.34 -25.61
C GLU A 36 -3.17 3.58 -26.29
N THR A 37 -2.00 4.07 -25.84
CA THR A 37 -1.43 5.32 -26.35
C THR A 37 -0.57 5.11 -27.61
N ALA A 38 -0.95 5.77 -28.70
CA ALA A 38 -0.23 5.74 -29.99
C ALA A 38 0.99 6.68 -30.07
N ASP A 39 1.07 7.69 -29.18
CA ASP A 39 2.17 8.66 -29.13
C ASP A 39 3.21 8.23 -28.08
N ALA A 40 4.22 7.51 -28.55
CA ALA A 40 4.77 6.39 -27.79
C ALA A 40 5.83 6.75 -26.75
N GLU A 41 6.51 7.90 -26.84
CA GLU A 41 7.75 8.09 -26.06
C GLU A 41 7.57 8.99 -24.84
N ALA A 42 6.96 10.17 -24.99
CA ALA A 42 6.75 11.08 -23.87
C ALA A 42 5.70 10.54 -22.87
N VAL A 43 4.56 10.05 -23.38
CA VAL A 43 3.49 9.50 -22.53
C VAL A 43 3.92 8.19 -21.87
N ALA A 44 4.69 7.34 -22.57
CA ALA A 44 5.21 6.12 -21.95
C ALA A 44 6.23 6.41 -20.85
N ALA A 45 7.07 7.44 -21.00
CA ALA A 45 7.99 7.88 -19.96
C ALA A 45 7.23 8.36 -18.70
N ASP A 46 6.22 9.22 -18.88
CA ASP A 46 5.40 9.70 -17.76
C ASP A 46 4.67 8.55 -17.04
N ILE A 47 4.08 7.63 -17.80
CA ILE A 47 3.41 6.44 -17.26
C ILE A 47 4.38 5.54 -16.50
N HIS A 48 5.59 5.37 -17.02
CA HIS A 48 6.64 4.59 -16.35
C HIS A 48 7.02 5.19 -15.00
N GLU A 49 7.15 6.52 -14.93
CA GLU A 49 7.45 7.23 -13.68
C GLU A 49 6.30 7.10 -12.67
N VAL A 50 5.04 7.22 -13.11
CA VAL A 50 3.86 7.02 -12.24
C VAL A 50 3.84 5.61 -11.66
N ARG A 51 4.06 4.58 -12.49
CA ARG A 51 4.12 3.18 -12.04
C ARG A 51 5.25 2.97 -11.02
N THR A 52 6.44 3.47 -11.34
CA THR A 52 7.62 3.36 -10.47
C THR A 52 7.37 4.03 -9.11
N ALA A 53 6.71 5.20 -9.09
CA ALA A 53 6.34 5.88 -7.86
C ALA A 53 5.31 5.07 -7.03
N ALA A 54 4.30 4.49 -7.69
CA ALA A 54 3.28 3.69 -7.02
C ALA A 54 3.84 2.40 -6.43
N GLU A 55 4.72 1.69 -7.15
CA GLU A 55 5.43 0.50 -6.65
C GLU A 55 6.28 0.83 -5.42
N ARG A 56 7.02 1.95 -5.46
CA ARG A 56 7.79 2.44 -4.30
C ARG A 56 6.88 2.74 -3.12
N ALA A 57 5.72 3.34 -3.35
CA ALA A 57 4.75 3.61 -2.29
C ALA A 57 4.20 2.32 -1.67
N ILE A 58 3.91 1.29 -2.47
CA ILE A 58 3.54 -0.04 -1.96
C ILE A 58 4.64 -0.59 -1.05
N ALA A 59 5.89 -0.60 -1.52
CA ALA A 59 7.03 -1.08 -0.74
C ALA A 59 7.24 -0.30 0.57
N LEU A 60 6.89 1.00 0.61
CA LEU A 60 6.91 1.78 1.85
C LEU A 60 5.79 1.36 2.80
N THR A 61 4.58 1.11 2.29
CA THR A 61 3.46 0.65 3.12
C THR A 61 3.74 -0.74 3.72
N GLU A 62 4.51 -1.59 3.06
CA GLU A 62 4.93 -2.91 3.57
C GLU A 62 5.83 -2.82 4.81
N LYS A 63 6.58 -1.73 4.93
CA LYS A 63 7.44 -1.45 6.09
C LYS A 63 6.67 -0.93 7.29
N LEU A 64 5.40 -0.54 7.11
CA LEU A 64 4.57 -0.08 8.22
C LEU A 64 4.23 -1.28 9.11
N PRO A 65 4.45 -1.17 10.44
CA PRO A 65 4.35 -2.31 11.33
C PRO A 65 2.93 -2.89 11.30
N ARG A 66 2.83 -4.18 10.96
CA ARG A 66 1.71 -5.00 11.44
C ARG A 66 1.91 -5.06 12.95
N PRO A 67 1.04 -4.47 13.78
CA PRO A 67 1.19 -4.60 15.22
C PRO A 67 1.28 -6.09 15.56
N PRO A 68 2.23 -6.51 16.41
CA PRO A 68 2.34 -7.90 16.79
C PRO A 68 0.99 -8.33 17.37
N ARG A 69 0.51 -9.46 16.89
CA ARG A 69 -0.58 -10.20 17.50
C ARG A 69 -0.20 -10.39 18.98
N SER A 70 -1.01 -9.86 19.89
CA SER A 70 -0.78 -9.99 21.33
C SER A 70 -1.15 -11.40 21.77
N ASP A 71 -0.37 -12.38 21.32
CA ASP A 71 -0.52 -13.78 21.69
C ASP A 71 0.82 -14.26 22.25
N ALA A 72 1.15 -13.73 23.42
CA ALA A 72 2.12 -14.32 24.33
C ALA A 72 1.83 -13.77 25.73
N GLU A 73 0.76 -14.26 26.36
CA GLU A 73 0.70 -14.24 27.81
C GLU A 73 1.90 -15.04 28.36
N PRO A 74 2.61 -14.53 29.37
CA PRO A 74 3.69 -15.25 29.98
C PRO A 74 3.10 -16.39 30.81
N MET A 75 3.37 -17.64 30.43
CA MET A 75 3.13 -18.78 31.29
C MET A 75 4.10 -18.71 32.48
N VAL A 76 3.64 -18.10 33.57
CA VAL A 76 4.18 -18.10 34.93
C VAL A 76 3.12 -18.87 35.74
N ARG A 77 3.34 -20.04 36.32
CA ARG A 77 4.50 -20.76 36.84
C ARG A 77 4.22 -22.25 36.76
#